data_AF-A0A7K0NXV9-F1
#
_entry.id   AF-A0A7K0NXV9-F1
#
_cell.length_a   1.000
_cell.length_b   1.000
_cell.length_c   1.000
_cell.angle_alpha   90.00
_cell.angle_beta   90.00
_cell.angle_gamma   90.00
#
_symmetry.space_group_name_H-M   'P 1'
#
loop_
_entity.id
_entity.type
_entity.pdbx_description
1 polymer ?
#
loop_
_entity_poly.entity_id
_entity_poly.type
_entity_poly.pdbx_seq_one_letter_code
_entity_poly.pdbx_strand_id
1 'polypeptide(L)'
;MSGDIPFGFGSGGSGDEPFDPSAFDLSKLDMNQLGAALQQFGAMLSSSSQADEGPVSWSTAEQVAREALVTAGDPSPNARDRELVVEAVRLADHWLDEHTAFPACAAEPEAWSRSEWLVHTLPVWHRIIEPVAASVSSAMDTMLPSDLPELPEGMPPELMAMMGPLMGMAKKMGSMMFGLQVGQGLATLASEVLGAGDVGIPLVADGPHSHRAALLPANVAAFGEGLGVDEADVRLYLALREAAQQRLFAGVPWLRARLIGAVEEYARGVHVDQGRIEEAMRDVDPQNPEALQEVLASGVFEPSNTPEQEAALARLETLLALVEGWVDAVVAAASEPRMPVAQALRETV
;
A
#
# COMPACT_ATOMS: atom_id res chain seq x y z
N MET A 1 16.51 18.23 9.88
CA MET A 1 16.21 16.79 9.89
C MET A 1 15.02 16.66 8.97
N SER A 2 15.30 16.37 7.71
CA SER A 2 14.30 16.34 6.64
C SER A 2 13.44 15.09 6.83
N GLY A 3 12.13 15.29 6.96
CA GLY A 3 11.16 14.21 6.95
C GLY A 3 10.94 13.77 5.51
N ASP A 4 11.69 12.77 5.08
CA ASP A 4 11.36 12.01 3.89
C ASP A 4 10.18 11.09 4.22
N ILE A 5 9.03 11.39 3.64
CA ILE A 5 7.84 10.53 3.68
C ILE A 5 8.14 9.33 2.76
N PRO A 6 7.94 8.07 3.19
CA PRO A 6 8.34 6.88 2.42
C PRO A 6 7.44 6.59 1.20
N PHE A 7 6.53 7.50 0.84
CA PHE A 7 5.65 7.42 -0.32
C PHE A 7 5.97 8.57 -1.28
N GLY A 8 7.04 8.41 -2.05
CA GLY A 8 7.53 9.42 -2.99
C GLY A 8 6.62 9.61 -4.20
N PHE A 9 5.70 10.57 -4.12
CA PHE A 9 5.12 11.24 -5.29
C PHE A 9 6.06 12.36 -5.75
N GLY A 10 7.17 11.99 -6.39
CA GLY A 10 8.16 12.93 -6.92
C GLY A 10 8.33 12.76 -8.42
N SER A 11 8.05 13.81 -9.19
CA SER A 11 8.19 13.83 -10.64
C SER A 11 9.67 13.72 -11.07
N GLY A 12 10.03 12.67 -11.81
CA GLY A 12 11.33 12.51 -12.46
C GLY A 12 11.21 11.62 -13.69
N GLY A 13 11.34 12.21 -14.88
CA GLY A 13 11.00 11.57 -16.15
C GLY A 13 12.16 10.85 -16.87
N SER A 14 11.78 10.04 -17.85
CA SER A 14 12.47 9.91 -19.15
C SER A 14 11.67 9.00 -20.09
N GLY A 15 11.28 9.53 -21.25
CA GLY A 15 10.61 8.78 -22.32
C GLY A 15 9.94 9.68 -23.34
N ASP A 16 10.76 10.50 -24.03
CA ASP A 16 10.34 11.35 -25.16
C ASP A 16 9.70 10.50 -26.27
N GLU A 17 8.37 10.61 -26.42
CA GLU A 17 7.74 10.96 -27.69
C GLU A 17 6.51 11.85 -27.39
N PRO A 18 6.39 13.03 -28.02
CA PRO A 18 5.19 13.84 -27.85
C PRO A 18 3.99 13.10 -28.48
N PHE A 19 2.99 12.82 -27.65
CA PHE A 19 1.68 12.34 -28.08
C PHE A 19 1.14 13.24 -29.20
N ASP A 20 0.99 12.69 -30.41
CA ASP A 20 0.37 13.38 -31.54
C ASP A 20 -1.15 13.21 -31.49
N PRO A 21 -1.93 14.23 -31.05
CA PRO A 21 -3.37 14.14 -30.94
C PRO A 21 -4.06 14.15 -32.32
N SER A 22 -3.33 14.45 -33.40
CA SER A 22 -3.88 14.57 -34.74
C SER A 22 -3.98 13.24 -35.49
N ALA A 23 -3.36 12.18 -34.97
CA ALA A 23 -3.53 10.82 -35.46
C ALA A 23 -4.92 10.23 -35.14
N PHE A 24 -5.70 10.88 -34.26
CA PHE A 24 -7.06 10.49 -33.90
C PHE A 24 -8.09 11.23 -34.79
N ASP A 25 -8.32 10.68 -35.99
CA ASP A 25 -9.30 11.23 -36.94
C ASP A 25 -10.74 10.87 -36.51
N LEU A 26 -11.33 11.69 -35.61
CA LEU A 26 -12.71 11.56 -35.15
C LEU A 26 -13.76 11.69 -36.28
N SER A 27 -13.39 12.19 -37.46
CA SER A 27 -14.33 12.42 -38.57
C SER A 27 -14.71 11.14 -39.31
N LYS A 28 -13.98 10.04 -39.09
CA LYS A 28 -14.25 8.72 -39.69
C LYS A 28 -14.97 7.75 -38.76
N LEU A 29 -15.35 8.19 -37.57
CA LEU A 29 -16.16 7.39 -36.65
C LEU A 29 -17.61 7.37 -37.14
N ASP A 30 -17.99 6.24 -37.73
CA ASP A 30 -19.37 5.95 -38.11
C ASP A 30 -20.27 5.96 -36.86
N MET A 31 -21.20 6.92 -36.77
CA MET A 31 -22.06 7.13 -35.58
C MET A 31 -22.89 5.91 -35.20
N ASN A 32 -23.21 5.04 -36.16
CA ASN A 32 -23.92 3.80 -35.88
C ASN A 32 -23.01 2.73 -35.25
N GLN A 33 -21.72 2.70 -35.61
CA GLN A 33 -20.74 1.84 -34.95
C GLN A 33 -20.34 2.39 -33.57
N LEU A 34 -20.28 3.71 -33.41
CA LEU A 34 -20.04 4.33 -32.11
C LEU A 34 -21.15 3.98 -31.11
N GLY A 35 -22.43 4.02 -31.53
CA GLY A 35 -23.55 3.63 -30.67
C GLY A 35 -23.49 2.17 -30.22
N ALA A 36 -23.14 1.25 -31.12
CA ALA A 36 -22.97 -0.17 -30.79
C ALA A 36 -21.72 -0.42 -29.92
N ALA A 37 -20.61 0.27 -30.20
CA ALA A 37 -19.40 0.22 -29.40
C ALA A 37 -19.63 0.80 -28.00
N LEU A 38 -20.43 1.86 -27.86
CA LEU A 38 -20.78 2.46 -26.57
C LEU A 38 -21.70 1.55 -25.75
N GLN A 39 -22.63 0.82 -26.40
CA GLN A 39 -23.46 -0.19 -25.75
C GLN A 39 -22.63 -1.41 -25.31
N GLN A 40 -21.70 -1.87 -26.14
CA GLN A 40 -20.78 -2.94 -25.79
C GLN A 40 -19.81 -2.52 -24.68
N PHE A 41 -19.31 -1.28 -24.72
CA PHE A 41 -18.50 -0.67 -23.67
C PHE A 41 -19.29 -0.48 -22.38
N GLY A 42 -20.57 -0.09 -22.47
CA GLY A 42 -21.48 0.01 -21.33
C GLY A 42 -21.77 -1.35 -20.69
N ALA A 43 -21.95 -2.40 -21.48
CA ALA A 43 -22.12 -3.78 -20.99
C ALA A 43 -20.81 -4.37 -20.42
N MET A 44 -19.66 -3.98 -20.97
CA MET A 44 -18.34 -4.34 -20.44
C MET A 44 -18.02 -3.58 -19.15
N LEU A 45 -18.41 -2.31 -19.05
CA LEU A 45 -18.32 -1.53 -17.81
C LEU A 45 -19.22 -2.12 -16.73
N SER A 46 -20.47 -2.46 -17.05
CA SER A 46 -21.42 -2.97 -16.05
C SER A 46 -21.09 -4.37 -15.54
N SER A 47 -20.26 -5.13 -16.26
CA SER A 47 -19.76 -6.44 -15.84
C SER A 47 -18.42 -6.38 -15.11
N SER A 48 -17.69 -5.28 -15.22
CA SER A 48 -16.46 -5.00 -14.46
C SER A 48 -16.68 -4.05 -13.27
N SER A 49 -17.85 -3.43 -13.14
CA SER A 49 -18.08 -2.33 -12.21
C SER A 49 -18.22 -2.70 -10.74
N GLN A 50 -18.55 -3.95 -10.37
CA GLN A 50 -18.75 -4.26 -8.94
C GLN A 50 -17.46 -4.40 -8.13
N ALA A 51 -16.31 -4.69 -8.75
CA ALA A 51 -15.04 -4.87 -8.05
C ALA A 51 -14.13 -3.62 -8.06
N ASP A 52 -14.41 -2.66 -8.95
CA ASP A 52 -13.63 -1.41 -9.12
C ASP A 52 -14.45 -0.14 -8.83
N GLU A 53 -15.63 -0.27 -8.19
CA GLU A 53 -16.40 0.86 -7.67
C GLU A 53 -15.75 1.37 -6.37
N GLY A 54 -14.65 2.10 -6.51
CA GLY A 54 -13.91 2.66 -5.38
C GLY A 54 -12.82 3.66 -5.79
N PRO A 55 -12.25 4.39 -4.82
CA PRO A 55 -11.16 5.35 -5.06
C PRO A 55 -9.85 4.68 -5.53
N VAL A 56 -9.77 3.34 -5.45
CA VAL A 56 -8.66 2.52 -5.93
C VAL A 56 -9.20 1.43 -6.85
N SER A 57 -8.61 1.27 -8.02
CA SER A 57 -8.85 0.10 -8.86
C SER A 57 -7.97 -1.05 -8.38
N TRP A 58 -8.51 -1.90 -7.52
CA TRP A 58 -7.80 -3.04 -6.95
C TRP A 58 -7.51 -4.12 -7.98
N SER A 59 -8.36 -4.29 -8.99
CA SER A 59 -8.08 -5.20 -10.09
C SER A 59 -6.80 -4.81 -10.84
N THR A 60 -6.63 -3.50 -11.09
CA THR A 60 -5.43 -2.93 -11.69
C THR A 60 -4.22 -3.10 -10.76
N ALA A 61 -4.37 -2.80 -9.47
CA ALA A 61 -3.30 -2.94 -8.49
C ALA A 61 -2.79 -4.39 -8.40
N GLU A 62 -3.69 -5.37 -8.31
CA GLU A 62 -3.34 -6.79 -8.31
C GLU A 62 -2.64 -7.21 -9.59
N GLN A 63 -3.15 -6.79 -10.76
CA GLN A 63 -2.57 -7.14 -12.04
C GLN A 63 -1.13 -6.61 -12.16
N VAL A 64 -0.93 -5.32 -11.86
CA VAL A 64 0.41 -4.69 -11.88
C VAL A 64 1.34 -5.37 -10.91
N ALA A 65 0.90 -5.62 -9.67
CA ALA A 65 1.74 -6.23 -8.66
C ALA A 65 2.20 -7.63 -9.09
N ARG A 66 1.28 -8.45 -9.60
CA ARG A 66 1.59 -9.80 -10.10
C ARG A 66 2.51 -9.78 -11.30
N GLU A 67 2.27 -8.91 -12.27
CA GLU A 67 3.10 -8.79 -13.46
C GLU A 67 4.53 -8.40 -13.07
N ALA A 68 4.70 -7.38 -12.23
CA ALA A 68 5.99 -6.95 -11.73
C ALA A 68 6.74 -8.08 -10.98
N LEU A 69 6.06 -8.83 -10.11
CA LEU A 69 6.64 -9.96 -9.39
C LEU A 69 7.06 -11.11 -10.31
N VAL A 70 6.23 -11.45 -11.31
CA VAL A 70 6.57 -12.48 -12.30
C VAL A 70 7.77 -12.05 -13.14
N THR A 71 7.82 -10.79 -13.57
CA THR A 71 8.94 -10.23 -14.33
C THR A 71 10.24 -10.20 -13.53
N ALA A 72 10.18 -9.87 -12.24
CA ALA A 72 11.33 -9.91 -11.34
C ALA A 72 11.77 -11.35 -10.99
N GLY A 73 10.93 -12.34 -11.27
CA GLY A 73 11.12 -13.75 -10.96
C GLY A 73 10.54 -14.08 -9.59
N ASP A 74 9.49 -14.90 -9.54
CA ASP A 74 8.85 -15.34 -8.30
C ASP A 74 8.87 -16.87 -8.19
N PRO A 75 10.02 -17.48 -7.84
CA PRO A 75 10.10 -18.93 -7.73
C PRO A 75 9.23 -19.44 -6.58
N SER A 76 8.30 -20.35 -6.89
CA SER A 76 7.49 -21.00 -5.87
C SER A 76 8.36 -21.89 -4.95
N PRO A 77 8.15 -21.87 -3.63
CA PRO A 77 8.90 -22.71 -2.69
C PRO A 77 8.76 -24.20 -3.02
N ASN A 78 9.89 -24.87 -3.18
CA ASN A 78 9.94 -26.31 -3.42
C ASN A 78 9.71 -27.11 -2.11
N ALA A 79 9.67 -28.44 -2.18
CA ALA A 79 9.42 -29.29 -1.02
C ALA A 79 10.49 -29.14 0.09
N ARG A 80 11.76 -28.93 -0.29
CA ARG A 80 12.86 -28.73 0.64
C ARG A 80 12.77 -27.36 1.32
N ASP A 81 12.43 -26.31 0.58
CA ASP A 81 12.25 -24.97 1.15
C ASP A 81 11.15 -24.97 2.22
N ARG A 82 10.03 -25.64 1.91
CA ARG A 82 8.90 -25.81 2.84
C ARG A 82 9.31 -26.56 4.10
N GLU A 83 10.04 -27.66 3.97
CA GLU A 83 10.57 -28.43 5.10
C GLU A 83 11.50 -27.58 5.97
N LEU A 84 12.46 -26.88 5.36
CA LEU A 84 13.44 -26.05 6.07
C LEU A 84 12.80 -24.88 6.84
N VAL A 85 11.78 -24.24 6.27
CA VAL A 85 11.04 -23.17 6.97
C VAL A 85 10.26 -23.75 8.15
N VAL A 86 9.56 -24.88 7.96
CA VAL A 86 8.80 -25.52 9.05
C VAL A 86 9.73 -25.97 10.19
N GLU A 87 10.88 -26.56 9.87
CA GLU A 87 11.89 -26.95 10.86
C GLU A 87 12.45 -25.74 11.62
N ALA A 88 12.78 -24.66 10.91
CA ALA A 88 13.30 -23.44 11.50
C ALA A 88 12.29 -22.79 12.45
N VAL A 89 11.01 -22.71 12.05
CA VAL A 89 9.96 -22.13 12.91
C VAL A 89 9.67 -23.00 14.12
N ARG A 90 9.65 -24.34 13.99
CA ARG A 90 9.48 -25.23 15.14
C ARG A 90 10.64 -25.12 16.13
N LEU A 91 11.87 -24.97 15.62
CA LEU A 91 13.03 -24.73 16.47
C LEU A 91 12.95 -23.36 17.16
N ALA A 92 12.55 -22.33 16.42
CA ALA A 92 12.32 -21.00 16.95
C ALA A 92 11.27 -21.01 18.06
N ASP A 93 10.13 -21.69 17.85
CA ASP A 93 9.10 -21.85 18.86
C ASP A 93 9.65 -22.50 20.14
N HIS A 94 10.43 -23.58 19.99
CA HIS A 94 11.06 -24.24 21.12
C HIS A 94 12.00 -23.31 21.90
N TRP A 95 12.76 -22.46 21.21
CA TRP A 95 13.65 -21.50 21.86
C TRP A 95 12.85 -20.41 22.58
N LEU A 96 11.77 -19.90 21.96
CA LEU A 96 10.94 -18.82 22.50
C LEU A 96 10.16 -19.23 23.76
N ASP A 97 9.84 -20.52 23.93
CA ASP A 97 9.05 -21.02 25.06
C ASP A 97 9.63 -20.66 26.45
N GLU A 98 10.95 -20.49 26.55
CA GLU A 98 11.62 -20.12 27.79
C GLU A 98 11.67 -18.60 28.04
N HIS A 99 11.35 -17.79 27.02
CA HIS A 99 11.61 -16.34 27.00
C HIS A 99 10.36 -15.47 26.78
N THR A 100 9.18 -16.07 26.57
CA THR A 100 7.92 -15.34 26.51
C THR A 100 6.80 -16.12 27.21
N ALA A 101 5.85 -15.38 27.80
CA ALA A 101 4.64 -15.96 28.38
C ALA A 101 3.59 -16.32 27.30
N PHE A 102 3.78 -15.86 26.05
CA PHE A 102 2.87 -16.18 24.95
C PHE A 102 3.20 -17.56 24.36
N PRO A 103 2.25 -18.51 24.35
CA PRO A 103 2.47 -19.85 23.83
C PRO A 103 2.64 -19.83 22.31
N ALA A 104 3.29 -20.87 21.77
CA ALA A 104 3.35 -21.11 20.33
C ALA A 104 1.95 -21.08 19.70
N CYS A 105 1.87 -20.50 18.50
CA CYS A 105 0.63 -20.50 17.73
C CYS A 105 0.29 -21.92 17.25
N ALA A 106 -1.00 -22.25 17.22
CA ALA A 106 -1.46 -23.56 16.72
C ALA A 106 -1.42 -23.67 15.18
N ALA A 107 -1.19 -22.57 14.46
CA ALA A 107 -1.14 -22.55 13.01
C ALA A 107 0.18 -23.16 12.52
N GLU A 108 0.10 -24.07 11.54
CA GLU A 108 1.29 -24.70 10.96
C GLU A 108 2.12 -23.68 10.17
N PRO A 109 3.44 -23.60 10.34
CA PRO A 109 4.29 -22.68 9.58
C PRO A 109 4.24 -22.94 8.08
N GLU A 110 4.47 -21.89 7.27
CA GLU A 110 4.44 -22.00 5.81
C GLU A 110 5.61 -21.27 5.13
N ALA A 111 6.05 -21.79 3.99
CA ALA A 111 6.93 -21.08 3.08
C ALA A 111 6.10 -20.49 1.94
N TRP A 112 6.28 -19.21 1.66
CA TRP A 112 5.54 -18.48 0.63
C TRP A 112 6.46 -17.97 -0.49
N SER A 113 5.92 -17.89 -1.71
CA SER A 113 6.44 -17.02 -2.76
C SER A 113 6.03 -15.56 -2.53
N ARG A 114 6.59 -14.63 -3.29
CA ARG A 114 6.20 -13.20 -3.26
C ARG A 114 4.73 -13.03 -3.67
N SER A 115 4.27 -13.80 -4.66
CA SER A 115 2.86 -13.81 -5.07
C SER A 115 1.94 -14.41 -4.01
N GLU A 116 2.36 -15.45 -3.29
CA GLU A 116 1.59 -16.00 -2.17
C GLU A 116 1.48 -14.98 -1.03
N TRP A 117 2.58 -14.29 -0.68
CA TRP A 117 2.54 -13.18 0.29
C TRP A 117 1.58 -12.07 -0.15
N LEU A 118 1.63 -11.65 -1.41
CA LEU A 118 0.72 -10.64 -1.97
C LEU A 118 -0.74 -11.08 -1.76
N VAL A 119 -1.09 -12.32 -2.15
CA VAL A 119 -2.45 -12.85 -2.02
C VAL A 119 -2.92 -12.91 -0.57
N HIS A 120 -2.06 -13.41 0.33
CA HIS A 120 -2.43 -13.60 1.73
C HIS A 120 -2.54 -12.28 2.51
N THR A 121 -1.86 -11.23 2.07
CA THR A 121 -1.87 -9.91 2.72
C THR A 121 -2.87 -8.93 2.10
N LEU A 122 -3.28 -9.14 0.86
CA LEU A 122 -4.14 -8.22 0.10
C LEU A 122 -5.41 -7.78 0.85
N PRO A 123 -6.17 -8.67 1.51
CA PRO A 123 -7.41 -8.25 2.17
C PRO A 123 -7.21 -7.18 3.26
N VAL A 124 -6.04 -7.16 3.92
CA VAL A 124 -5.73 -6.15 4.93
C VAL A 124 -5.20 -4.88 4.27
N TRP A 125 -4.47 -4.98 3.15
CA TRP A 125 -4.10 -3.82 2.36
C TRP A 125 -5.30 -3.03 1.87
N HIS A 126 -6.37 -3.70 1.43
CA HIS A 126 -7.66 -3.05 1.14
C HIS A 126 -8.11 -2.16 2.29
N ARG A 127 -8.20 -2.75 3.49
CA ARG A 127 -8.67 -2.05 4.69
C ARG A 127 -7.79 -0.85 5.10
N ILE A 128 -6.48 -0.95 4.87
CA ILE A 128 -5.51 0.09 5.26
C ILE A 128 -5.50 1.23 4.23
N ILE A 129 -5.49 0.91 2.95
CA ILE A 129 -5.26 1.87 1.86
C ILE A 129 -6.56 2.57 1.45
N GLU A 130 -7.70 1.87 1.47
CA GLU A 130 -8.95 2.40 0.95
C GLU A 130 -9.46 3.66 1.69
N PRO A 131 -9.38 3.77 3.04
CA PRO A 131 -9.72 5.00 3.74
C PRO A 131 -8.82 6.18 3.35
N VAL A 132 -7.54 5.93 3.07
CA VAL A 132 -6.59 6.98 2.64
C VAL A 132 -6.97 7.46 1.25
N ALA A 133 -7.17 6.54 0.31
CA ALA A 133 -7.57 6.88 -1.06
C ALA A 133 -8.91 7.61 -1.12
N ALA A 134 -9.89 7.18 -0.31
CA ALA A 134 -11.18 7.85 -0.18
C ALA A 134 -11.03 9.28 0.33
N SER A 135 -10.17 9.50 1.33
CA SER A 135 -9.93 10.82 1.91
C SER A 135 -9.23 11.76 0.92
N VAL A 136 -8.24 11.26 0.17
CA VAL A 136 -7.58 12.02 -0.93
C VAL A 136 -8.57 12.35 -2.04
N SER A 137 -9.39 11.39 -2.49
CA SER A 137 -10.42 11.65 -3.51
C SER A 137 -11.46 12.67 -3.02
N SER A 138 -11.88 12.60 -1.76
CA SER A 138 -12.81 13.56 -1.16
C SER A 138 -12.20 14.95 -1.09
N ALA A 139 -10.91 15.04 -0.73
CA ALA A 139 -10.17 16.29 -0.74
C ALA A 139 -10.12 16.90 -2.15
N MET A 140 -9.83 16.12 -3.19
CA MET A 140 -9.85 16.60 -4.58
C MET A 140 -11.26 17.02 -5.03
N ASP A 141 -12.31 16.31 -4.60
CA ASP A 141 -13.69 16.68 -4.86
C ASP A 141 -14.05 18.05 -4.25
N THR A 142 -13.46 18.41 -3.11
CA THR A 142 -13.65 19.76 -2.52
C THR A 142 -12.85 20.86 -3.23
N MET A 143 -11.83 20.51 -4.01
CA MET A 143 -11.07 21.48 -4.83
C MET A 143 -11.78 21.81 -6.14
N LEU A 144 -12.65 20.92 -6.62
CA LEU A 144 -13.52 21.22 -7.74
C LEU A 144 -14.49 22.31 -7.28
N PRO A 145 -14.57 23.46 -7.98
CA PRO A 145 -15.42 24.55 -7.54
C PRO A 145 -16.86 24.06 -7.39
N SER A 146 -17.36 23.98 -6.16
CA SER A 146 -18.78 23.81 -5.87
C SER A 146 -19.59 24.96 -6.48
N ASP A 147 -18.93 26.12 -6.56
CA ASP A 147 -19.35 27.29 -7.31
C ASP A 147 -18.39 27.45 -8.50
N LEU A 148 -18.62 26.69 -9.58
CA LEU A 148 -18.17 27.17 -10.88
C LEU A 148 -18.69 28.61 -10.98
N PRO A 149 -17.83 29.64 -11.19
CA PRO A 149 -18.29 31.01 -11.32
C PRO A 149 -19.43 30.99 -12.32
N GLU A 150 -20.60 31.49 -11.92
CA GLU A 150 -21.88 31.41 -12.66
C GLU A 150 -21.57 31.10 -14.12
N LEU A 151 -21.73 29.81 -14.49
CA LEU A 151 -21.32 29.31 -15.79
C LEU A 151 -21.76 30.35 -16.83
N PRO A 152 -20.84 30.94 -17.62
CA PRO A 152 -21.13 32.13 -18.40
C PRO A 152 -22.47 31.94 -19.12
N GLU A 153 -23.42 32.84 -18.86
CA GLU A 153 -24.79 32.76 -19.40
C GLU A 153 -24.71 32.50 -20.92
N GLY A 154 -24.96 31.25 -21.33
CA GLY A 154 -24.79 30.85 -22.74
C GLY A 154 -24.12 29.50 -22.99
N MET A 155 -23.68 28.75 -21.98
CA MET A 155 -23.19 27.38 -22.23
C MET A 155 -24.34 26.49 -22.78
N PRO A 156 -24.16 25.82 -23.93
CA PRO A 156 -25.17 24.94 -24.50
C PRO A 156 -25.57 23.86 -23.49
N PRO A 157 -26.88 23.53 -23.36
CA PRO A 157 -27.35 22.42 -22.51
C PRO A 157 -26.63 21.10 -22.82
N GLU A 158 -26.16 20.92 -24.05
CA GLU A 158 -25.40 19.76 -24.51
C GLU A 158 -24.03 19.64 -23.82
N LEU A 159 -23.34 20.74 -23.55
CA LEU A 159 -22.03 20.75 -22.87
C LEU A 159 -22.18 20.41 -21.38
N MET A 160 -23.23 20.90 -20.73
CA MET A 160 -23.51 20.57 -19.33
C MET A 160 -23.88 19.09 -19.15
N ALA A 161 -24.63 18.52 -20.12
CA ALA A 161 -24.94 17.10 -20.16
C ALA A 161 -23.69 16.21 -20.40
N MET A 162 -22.66 16.73 -21.07
CA MET A 162 -21.36 16.05 -21.25
C MET A 162 -20.44 16.13 -20.03
N MET A 163 -20.59 17.14 -19.17
CA MET A 163 -19.70 17.36 -18.02
C MET A 163 -19.79 16.23 -16.98
N GLY A 164 -20.99 15.71 -16.72
CA GLY A 164 -21.19 14.57 -15.80
C GLY A 164 -20.44 13.30 -16.25
N PRO A 165 -20.64 12.83 -17.49
CA PRO A 165 -19.86 11.72 -18.07
C PRO A 165 -18.33 11.95 -18.05
N LEU A 166 -17.86 13.17 -18.35
CA LEU A 166 -16.44 13.51 -18.30
C LEU A 166 -15.86 13.42 -16.88
N MET A 167 -16.59 13.92 -15.88
CA MET A 167 -16.21 13.81 -14.47
C MET A 167 -16.17 12.36 -13.99
N GLY A 168 -17.14 11.54 -14.39
CA GLY A 168 -17.14 10.10 -14.11
C GLY A 168 -15.93 9.39 -14.73
N MET A 169 -15.56 9.75 -15.96
CA MET A 169 -14.36 9.24 -16.62
C MET A 169 -13.09 9.69 -15.91
N ALA A 170 -13.00 10.95 -15.48
CA ALA A 170 -11.85 11.47 -14.73
C ALA A 170 -11.67 10.73 -13.38
N LYS A 171 -12.76 10.52 -12.61
CA LYS A 171 -12.71 9.75 -11.36
C LYS A 171 -12.25 8.31 -11.59
N LYS A 172 -12.74 7.66 -12.64
CA LYS A 172 -12.32 6.30 -13.02
C LYS A 172 -10.84 6.24 -13.40
N MET A 173 -10.36 7.23 -14.16
CA MET A 173 -8.94 7.33 -14.52
C MET A 173 -8.07 7.58 -13.29
N GLY A 174 -8.52 8.41 -12.34
CA GLY A 174 -7.84 8.62 -11.05
C GLY A 174 -7.74 7.34 -10.23
N SER A 175 -8.85 6.59 -10.09
CA SER A 175 -8.89 5.29 -9.42
C SER A 175 -7.93 4.26 -10.03
N MET A 176 -7.84 4.23 -11.37
CA MET A 176 -6.89 3.38 -12.10
C MET A 176 -5.43 3.79 -11.81
N MET A 177 -5.11 5.09 -11.87
CA MET A 177 -3.77 5.60 -11.57
C MET A 177 -3.32 5.28 -10.14
N PHE A 178 -4.24 5.43 -9.16
CA PHE A 178 -3.97 5.02 -7.78
C PHE A 178 -3.73 3.52 -7.69
N GLY A 179 -4.54 2.72 -8.40
CA GLY A 179 -4.35 1.27 -8.54
C GLY A 179 -2.96 0.90 -9.07
N LEU A 180 -2.47 1.56 -10.13
CA LEU A 180 -1.12 1.33 -10.67
C LEU A 180 -0.03 1.56 -9.60
N GLN A 181 -0.12 2.65 -8.85
CA GLN A 181 0.87 3.00 -7.81
C GLN A 181 0.83 2.04 -6.62
N VAL A 182 -0.38 1.68 -6.15
CA VAL A 182 -0.56 0.66 -5.11
C VAL A 182 0.02 -0.66 -5.58
N GLY A 183 -0.27 -1.08 -6.81
CA GLY A 183 0.27 -2.32 -7.38
C GLY A 183 1.80 -2.34 -7.40
N GLN A 184 2.43 -1.25 -7.86
CA GLN A 184 3.89 -1.13 -7.88
C GLN A 184 4.48 -1.16 -6.45
N GLY A 185 3.88 -0.44 -5.52
CA GLY A 185 4.31 -0.43 -4.11
C GLY A 185 4.20 -1.81 -3.46
N LEU A 186 3.10 -2.52 -3.70
CA LEU A 186 2.91 -3.89 -3.20
C LEU A 186 3.92 -4.88 -3.80
N ALA A 187 4.25 -4.76 -5.09
CA ALA A 187 5.30 -5.58 -5.70
C ALA A 187 6.69 -5.30 -5.11
N THR A 188 7.03 -4.04 -4.89
CA THR A 188 8.27 -3.66 -4.23
C THR A 188 8.33 -4.24 -2.82
N LEU A 189 7.29 -4.05 -2.01
CA LEU A 189 7.22 -4.62 -0.66
C LEU A 189 7.35 -6.15 -0.67
N ALA A 190 6.59 -6.84 -1.52
CA ALA A 190 6.67 -8.30 -1.64
C ALA A 190 8.06 -8.81 -2.07
N SER A 191 8.88 -7.96 -2.71
CA SER A 191 10.25 -8.29 -3.09
C SER A 191 11.26 -8.11 -1.95
N GLU A 192 10.94 -7.33 -0.94
CA GLU A 192 11.83 -6.99 0.18
C GLU A 192 11.50 -7.75 1.47
N VAL A 193 10.22 -8.05 1.71
CA VAL A 193 9.79 -8.76 2.93
C VAL A 193 10.34 -10.18 2.99
N LEU A 194 10.82 -10.56 4.16
CA LEU A 194 11.37 -11.87 4.53
C LEU A 194 10.29 -12.76 5.16
N GLY A 195 9.29 -12.17 5.81
CA GLY A 195 8.19 -12.86 6.48
C GLY A 195 6.82 -12.19 6.35
N ALA A 196 5.81 -12.80 6.98
CA ALA A 196 4.45 -12.25 7.03
C ALA A 196 4.34 -11.04 7.97
N GLY A 197 5.24 -10.93 8.94
CA GLY A 197 5.24 -9.91 9.98
C GLY A 197 6.04 -8.64 9.70
N ASP A 198 6.91 -8.62 8.68
CA ASP A 198 7.95 -7.61 8.49
C ASP A 198 7.48 -6.16 8.39
N VAL A 199 6.23 -5.94 7.97
CA VAL A 199 5.64 -4.59 7.86
C VAL A 199 5.22 -4.03 9.23
N GLY A 200 5.38 -4.79 10.32
CA GLY A 200 5.02 -4.40 11.70
C GLY A 200 3.51 -4.39 11.98
N ILE A 201 2.68 -4.42 10.94
CA ILE A 201 1.23 -4.56 11.00
C ILE A 201 0.87 -6.03 10.65
N PRO A 202 -0.07 -6.67 11.36
CA PRO A 202 -0.49 -8.04 11.04
C PRO A 202 -1.33 -8.05 9.75
N LEU A 203 -0.66 -8.24 8.61
CA LEU A 203 -1.24 -8.12 7.28
C LEU A 203 -2.04 -9.35 6.82
N VAL A 204 -1.90 -10.49 7.50
CA VAL A 204 -2.72 -11.67 7.20
C VAL A 204 -4.08 -11.51 7.87
N ALA A 205 -5.17 -11.69 7.11
CA ALA A 205 -6.53 -11.56 7.64
C ALA A 205 -6.89 -12.69 8.63
N ASP A 206 -7.85 -12.42 9.52
CA ASP A 206 -8.42 -13.45 10.38
C ASP A 206 -9.05 -14.56 9.52
N GLY A 207 -8.75 -15.82 9.83
CA GLY A 207 -9.15 -16.94 9.01
C GLY A 207 -8.13 -18.08 9.00
N PRO A 208 -8.13 -18.95 7.98
CA PRO A 208 -7.29 -20.15 7.90
C PRO A 208 -5.78 -19.90 8.01
N HIS A 209 -5.33 -18.69 7.64
CA HIS A 209 -3.93 -18.29 7.66
C HIS A 209 -3.56 -17.41 8.87
N SER A 210 -4.50 -17.15 9.79
CA SER A 210 -4.24 -16.29 10.94
C SER A 210 -3.19 -16.88 11.88
N HIS A 211 -2.36 -16.02 12.46
CA HIS A 211 -1.30 -16.36 13.40
C HIS A 211 -0.26 -17.36 12.87
N ARG A 212 -0.13 -17.43 11.55
CA ARG A 212 0.77 -18.35 10.87
C ARG A 212 2.11 -17.68 10.63
N ALA A 213 3.17 -18.27 11.17
CA ALA A 213 4.52 -17.86 10.84
C ALA A 213 4.83 -18.28 9.41
N ALA A 214 5.12 -17.30 8.56
CA ALA A 214 5.52 -17.57 7.18
C ALA A 214 6.79 -16.83 6.82
N LEU A 215 7.66 -17.50 6.07
CA LEU A 215 8.88 -16.93 5.52
C LEU A 215 8.87 -17.06 3.99
N LEU A 216 9.60 -16.16 3.31
CA LEU A 216 9.78 -16.18 1.86
C LEU A 216 11.19 -16.70 1.54
N PRO A 217 11.39 -18.00 1.26
CA PRO A 217 12.72 -18.61 1.14
C PRO A 217 13.62 -17.92 0.11
N ALA A 218 13.05 -17.47 -1.02
CA ALA A 218 13.81 -16.74 -2.04
C ALA A 218 14.35 -15.40 -1.52
N ASN A 219 13.56 -14.67 -0.71
CA ASN A 219 13.97 -13.40 -0.12
C ASN A 219 14.94 -13.63 1.04
N VAL A 220 14.71 -14.66 1.86
CA VAL A 220 15.63 -15.08 2.93
C VAL A 220 17.01 -15.44 2.38
N ALA A 221 17.06 -16.20 1.28
CA ALA A 221 18.31 -16.55 0.61
C ALA A 221 19.03 -15.30 0.09
N ALA A 222 18.31 -14.44 -0.64
CA ALA A 222 18.85 -13.18 -1.16
C ALA A 222 19.35 -12.23 -0.06
N PHE A 223 18.63 -12.14 1.06
CA PHE A 223 19.04 -11.35 2.23
C PHE A 223 20.33 -11.87 2.87
N GLY A 224 20.51 -13.19 2.91
CA GLY A 224 21.73 -13.81 3.43
C GLY A 224 22.98 -13.62 2.56
N GLU A 225 22.81 -13.24 1.29
CA GLU A 225 23.92 -13.06 0.36
C GLU A 225 24.86 -11.94 0.83
N GLY A 226 26.15 -12.24 0.96
CA GLY A 226 27.17 -11.26 1.35
C GLY A 226 27.27 -11.00 2.86
N LEU A 227 26.39 -11.55 3.70
CA LEU A 227 26.48 -11.41 5.16
C LEU A 227 27.61 -12.21 5.80
N GLY A 228 28.13 -13.24 5.11
CA GLY A 228 29.15 -14.14 5.66
C GLY A 228 28.64 -15.07 6.77
N VAL A 229 27.32 -15.24 6.87
CA VAL A 229 26.62 -16.11 7.81
C VAL A 229 25.96 -17.26 7.03
N ASP A 230 25.81 -18.43 7.67
CA ASP A 230 25.12 -19.57 7.05
C ASP A 230 23.62 -19.24 6.83
N GLU A 231 23.07 -19.63 5.69
CA GLU A 231 21.66 -19.41 5.36
C GLU A 231 20.72 -20.07 6.40
N ALA A 232 21.13 -21.19 7.00
CA ALA A 232 20.37 -21.84 8.07
C ALA A 232 20.27 -20.96 9.33
N ASP A 233 21.34 -20.23 9.66
CA ASP A 233 21.37 -19.30 10.79
C ASP A 233 20.52 -18.06 10.48
N VAL A 234 20.64 -17.50 9.27
CA VAL A 234 19.77 -16.39 8.81
C VAL A 234 18.30 -16.79 8.90
N ARG A 235 17.94 -17.97 8.36
CA ARG A 235 16.56 -18.47 8.38
C ARG A 235 16.04 -18.68 9.79
N LEU A 236 16.85 -19.26 10.69
CA LEU A 236 16.45 -19.48 12.09
C LEU A 236 16.25 -18.15 12.83
N TYR A 237 17.12 -17.17 12.62
CA TYR A 237 16.97 -15.85 13.24
C TYR A 237 15.69 -15.14 12.78
N LEU A 238 15.40 -15.17 11.48
CA LEU A 238 14.15 -14.62 10.92
C LEU A 238 12.92 -15.40 11.40
N ALA A 239 13.02 -16.73 11.53
CA ALA A 239 11.96 -17.56 12.10
C ALA A 239 11.67 -17.20 13.58
N LEU A 240 12.69 -16.86 14.37
CA LEU A 240 12.51 -16.36 15.75
C LEU A 240 11.72 -15.05 15.78
N ARG A 241 12.05 -14.10 14.91
CA ARG A 241 11.34 -12.82 14.80
C ARG A 241 9.88 -13.02 14.38
N GLU A 242 9.66 -13.77 13.31
CA GLU A 242 8.33 -14.08 12.80
C GLU A 242 7.47 -14.81 13.85
N ALA A 243 8.00 -15.88 14.47
CA ALA A 243 7.27 -16.63 15.49
C ALA A 243 6.95 -15.76 16.73
N ALA A 244 7.90 -14.93 17.19
CA ALA A 244 7.65 -14.01 18.31
C ALA A 244 6.50 -13.04 17.98
N GLN A 245 6.49 -12.47 16.77
CA GLN A 245 5.44 -11.56 16.33
C GLN A 245 4.07 -12.25 16.26
N GLN A 246 4.01 -13.47 15.70
CA GLN A 246 2.74 -14.22 15.65
C GLN A 246 2.22 -14.55 17.05
N ARG A 247 3.09 -14.93 17.98
CA ARG A 247 2.75 -15.15 19.39
C ARG A 247 2.22 -13.88 20.06
N LEU A 248 2.82 -12.73 19.78
CA LEU A 248 2.37 -11.43 20.31
C LEU A 248 0.95 -11.12 19.83
N PHE A 249 0.69 -11.18 18.52
CA PHE A 249 -0.62 -10.85 17.97
C PHE A 249 -1.70 -11.88 18.35
N ALA A 250 -1.34 -13.14 18.54
CA ALA A 250 -2.24 -14.16 19.09
C ALA A 250 -2.54 -13.92 20.58
N GLY A 251 -1.52 -13.57 21.37
CA GLY A 251 -1.62 -13.34 22.81
C GLY A 251 -2.26 -11.99 23.18
N VAL A 252 -2.26 -11.01 22.26
CA VAL A 252 -2.74 -9.65 22.48
C VAL A 252 -3.75 -9.23 21.39
N PRO A 253 -4.98 -9.79 21.38
CA PRO A 253 -5.90 -9.61 20.26
C PRO A 253 -6.34 -8.15 19.98
N TRP A 254 -6.32 -7.29 21.00
CA TRP A 254 -6.69 -5.88 20.85
C TRP A 254 -5.66 -5.08 20.06
N LEU A 255 -4.41 -5.56 19.97
CA LEU A 255 -3.30 -4.83 19.35
C LEU A 255 -3.53 -4.63 17.85
N ARG A 256 -4.01 -5.66 17.15
CA ARG A 256 -4.40 -5.60 15.74
C ARG A 256 -5.42 -4.49 15.50
N ALA A 257 -6.52 -4.52 16.25
CA ALA A 257 -7.58 -3.53 16.12
C ALA A 257 -7.08 -2.11 16.41
N ARG A 258 -6.15 -1.97 17.37
CA ARG A 258 -5.56 -0.68 17.73
C ARG A 258 -4.63 -0.12 16.64
N LEU A 259 -3.78 -0.95 16.03
CA LEU A 259 -2.91 -0.56 14.92
C LEU A 259 -3.74 -0.13 13.70
N ILE A 260 -4.69 -0.97 13.26
CA ILE A 260 -5.52 -0.67 12.10
C ILE A 260 -6.37 0.58 12.36
N GLY A 261 -6.94 0.71 13.58
CA GLY A 261 -7.69 1.90 13.97
C GLY A 261 -6.86 3.18 13.97
N ALA A 262 -5.57 3.12 14.35
CA ALA A 262 -4.68 4.28 14.27
C ALA A 262 -4.42 4.73 12.82
N VAL A 263 -4.30 3.78 11.89
CA VAL A 263 -4.20 4.09 10.45
C VAL A 263 -5.50 4.69 9.93
N GLU A 264 -6.66 4.11 10.28
CA GLU A 264 -7.98 4.64 9.91
C GLU A 264 -8.21 6.07 10.47
N GLU A 265 -7.77 6.35 11.70
CA GLU A 265 -7.80 7.68 12.32
C GLU A 265 -6.90 8.68 11.58
N TYR A 266 -5.68 8.28 11.24
CA TYR A 266 -4.74 9.10 10.46
C TYR A 266 -5.30 9.44 9.08
N ALA A 267 -5.88 8.45 8.39
CA ALA A 267 -6.48 8.61 7.06
C ALA A 267 -7.64 9.59 7.07
N ARG A 268 -8.54 9.50 8.06
CA ARG A 268 -9.68 10.41 8.21
C ARG A 268 -9.27 11.86 8.46
N GLY A 269 -8.07 12.08 9.01
CA GLY A 269 -7.51 13.40 9.25
C GLY A 269 -6.96 14.09 7.99
N VAL A 270 -6.88 13.40 6.85
CA VAL A 270 -6.40 13.97 5.58
C VAL A 270 -7.42 14.98 5.06
N HIS A 271 -7.08 16.26 5.16
CA HIS A 271 -7.87 17.34 4.61
C HIS A 271 -7.00 18.37 3.91
N VAL A 272 -7.60 19.12 3.00
CA VAL A 272 -6.97 20.28 2.37
C VAL A 272 -7.35 21.50 3.18
N ASP A 273 -6.35 22.31 3.52
CA ASP A 273 -6.55 23.54 4.27
C ASP A 273 -7.23 24.59 3.37
N GLN A 274 -8.55 24.70 3.49
CA GLN A 274 -9.35 25.69 2.74
C GLN A 274 -8.90 27.12 3.06
N GLY A 275 -8.45 27.40 4.28
CA GLY A 275 -7.93 28.72 4.66
C GLY A 275 -6.65 29.07 3.90
N ARG A 276 -5.75 28.10 3.72
CA ARG A 276 -4.56 28.26 2.86
C ARG A 276 -4.94 28.51 1.41
N ILE A 277 -5.95 27.82 0.88
CA ILE A 277 -6.44 28.07 -0.49
C ILE A 277 -7.01 29.49 -0.61
N GLU A 278 -7.89 29.89 0.31
CA GLU A 278 -8.50 31.22 0.32
C GLU A 278 -7.44 32.33 0.45
N GLU A 279 -6.42 32.13 1.28
CA GLU A 279 -5.34 33.08 1.46
C GLU A 279 -4.45 33.17 0.22
N ALA A 280 -4.11 32.05 -0.41
CA ALA A 280 -3.36 32.03 -1.66
C ALA A 280 -4.14 32.65 -2.83
N MET A 281 -5.46 32.47 -2.86
CA MET A 281 -6.34 33.02 -3.91
C MET A 281 -6.68 34.50 -3.70
N ARG A 282 -6.48 35.06 -2.49
CA ARG A 282 -6.88 36.43 -2.14
C ARG A 282 -6.25 37.49 -3.05
N ASP A 283 -5.02 37.26 -3.46
CA ASP A 283 -4.22 38.21 -4.25
C ASP A 283 -4.04 37.78 -5.72
N VAL A 284 -4.72 36.71 -6.16
CA VAL A 284 -4.64 36.18 -7.54
C VAL A 284 -5.63 36.91 -8.43
N ASP A 285 -5.14 37.49 -9.53
CA ASP A 285 -6.00 38.01 -10.59
C ASP A 285 -6.60 36.83 -11.39
N PRO A 286 -7.92 36.61 -11.36
CA PRO A 286 -8.57 35.51 -12.09
C PRO A 286 -8.43 35.64 -13.62
N GLN A 287 -8.08 36.82 -14.12
CA GLN A 287 -7.86 37.07 -15.55
C GLN A 287 -6.42 36.75 -15.99
N ASN A 288 -5.52 36.43 -15.05
CA ASN A 288 -4.15 36.07 -15.34
C ASN A 288 -3.92 34.55 -15.21
N PRO A 289 -3.90 33.79 -16.33
CA PRO A 289 -3.70 32.35 -16.30
C PRO A 289 -2.33 31.93 -15.76
N GLU A 290 -1.30 32.79 -15.83
CA GLU A 290 0.02 32.51 -15.26
C GLU A 290 0.00 32.54 -13.72
N ALA A 291 -0.76 33.48 -13.13
CA ALA A 291 -0.91 33.58 -11.67
C ALA A 291 -1.66 32.36 -11.08
N LEU A 292 -2.67 31.86 -11.80
CA LEU A 292 -3.36 30.62 -11.43
C LEU A 292 -2.44 29.39 -11.49
N GLN A 293 -1.57 29.30 -12.51
CA GLN A 293 -0.58 28.23 -12.60
C GLN A 293 0.43 28.28 -11.44
N GLU A 294 0.85 29.46 -11.03
CA GLU A 294 1.80 29.66 -9.93
C GLU A 294 1.20 29.22 -8.58
N VAL A 295 -0.07 29.54 -8.33
CA VAL A 295 -0.78 29.07 -7.12
C VAL A 295 -1.02 27.56 -7.14
N LEU A 296 -1.38 26.97 -8.28
CA LEU A 296 -1.50 25.51 -8.41
C LEU A 296 -0.16 24.80 -8.15
N ALA A 297 0.95 25.39 -8.56
CA ALA A 297 2.30 24.89 -8.32
C ALA A 297 2.82 25.13 -6.89
N SER A 298 2.18 26.01 -6.12
CA SER A 298 2.63 26.41 -4.77
C SER A 298 2.39 25.35 -3.67
N GLY A 299 1.75 24.22 -4.01
CA GLY A 299 1.43 23.18 -3.03
C GLY A 299 0.32 23.58 -2.06
N VAL A 300 -0.47 24.62 -2.36
CA VAL A 300 -1.62 25.04 -1.52
C VAL A 300 -2.70 23.95 -1.39
N PHE A 301 -2.71 23.01 -2.34
CA PHE A 301 -3.60 21.85 -2.38
C PHE A 301 -3.02 20.62 -1.71
N GLU A 302 -1.79 20.68 -1.19
CA GLU A 302 -1.21 19.58 -0.42
C GLU A 302 -1.96 19.41 0.90
N PRO A 303 -2.29 18.17 1.30
CA PRO A 303 -2.91 17.92 2.59
C PRO A 303 -2.07 18.49 3.74
N SER A 304 -2.73 19.10 4.72
CA SER A 304 -2.08 19.64 5.91
C SER A 304 -2.14 18.65 7.07
N ASN A 305 -1.05 18.51 7.82
CA ASN A 305 -1.04 17.72 9.04
C ASN A 305 -1.83 18.42 10.15
N THR A 306 -2.95 17.83 10.57
CA THR A 306 -3.74 18.32 11.71
C THR A 306 -3.16 17.87 13.04
N PRO A 307 -3.42 18.59 14.15
CA PRO A 307 -3.07 18.09 15.48
C PRO A 307 -3.63 16.69 15.77
N GLU A 308 -4.84 16.38 15.28
CA GLU A 308 -5.46 15.06 15.38
C GLU A 308 -4.69 13.99 14.58
N GLN A 309 -4.24 14.33 13.37
CA GLN A 309 -3.44 13.45 12.51
C GLN A 309 -2.04 13.22 13.07
N GLU A 310 -1.37 14.26 13.57
CA GLU A 310 -0.08 14.15 14.28
C GLU A 310 -0.21 13.24 15.50
N ALA A 311 -1.29 13.39 16.28
CA ALA A 311 -1.55 12.53 17.42
C ALA A 311 -1.83 11.08 17.00
N ALA A 312 -2.52 10.86 15.88
CA ALA A 312 -2.76 9.52 15.32
C ALA A 312 -1.47 8.86 14.83
N LEU A 313 -0.62 9.62 14.12
CA LEU A 313 0.69 9.19 13.66
C LEU A 313 1.59 8.81 14.84
N ALA A 314 1.70 9.69 15.84
CA ALA A 314 2.50 9.42 17.04
C ALA A 314 2.02 8.16 17.78
N ARG A 315 0.70 7.90 17.82
CA ARG A 315 0.15 6.65 18.38
C ARG A 315 0.56 5.44 17.55
N LEU A 316 0.47 5.52 16.22
CA LEU A 316 0.86 4.43 15.33
C LEU A 316 2.34 4.11 15.46
N GLU A 317 3.21 5.12 15.37
CA GLU A 317 4.67 5.00 15.54
C GLU A 317 5.02 4.40 16.91
N THR A 318 4.39 4.88 17.98
CA THR A 318 4.62 4.35 19.33
C THR A 318 4.24 2.87 19.42
N LEU A 319 3.10 2.47 18.84
CA LEU A 319 2.67 1.07 18.85
C LEU A 319 3.62 0.19 18.04
N LEU A 320 4.02 0.62 16.84
CA LEU A 320 4.97 -0.11 16.01
C LEU A 320 6.33 -0.25 16.71
N ALA A 321 6.84 0.83 17.31
CA ALA A 321 8.08 0.81 18.07
C ALA A 321 8.02 -0.12 19.30
N LEU A 322 6.88 -0.18 19.99
CA LEU A 322 6.68 -1.10 21.11
C LEU A 322 6.60 -2.57 20.65
N VAL A 323 5.96 -2.83 19.50
CA VAL A 323 5.91 -4.17 18.90
C VAL A 323 7.32 -4.62 18.51
N GLU A 324 8.03 -3.80 17.73
CA GLU A 324 9.38 -4.12 17.27
C GLU A 324 10.35 -4.29 18.44
N GLY A 325 10.33 -3.35 19.41
CA GLY A 325 11.18 -3.44 20.59
C GLY A 325 10.90 -4.66 21.47
N TRP A 326 9.64 -5.13 21.52
CA TRP A 326 9.30 -6.35 22.23
C TRP A 326 9.79 -7.60 21.49
N VAL A 327 9.60 -7.67 20.16
CA VAL A 327 10.08 -8.78 19.33
C VAL A 327 11.60 -8.89 19.45
N ASP A 328 12.30 -7.77 19.25
CA ASP A 328 13.75 -7.68 19.37
C ASP A 328 14.26 -8.14 20.74
N ALA A 329 13.63 -7.70 21.84
CA ALA A 329 14.02 -8.11 23.19
C ALA A 329 13.84 -9.62 23.44
N VAL A 330 12.71 -10.20 23.00
CA VAL A 330 12.43 -11.63 23.19
C VAL A 330 13.35 -12.48 22.31
N VAL A 331 13.56 -12.09 21.05
CA VAL A 331 14.44 -12.80 20.12
C VAL A 331 15.89 -12.75 20.58
N ALA A 332 16.36 -11.59 21.05
CA ALA A 332 17.70 -11.46 21.62
C ALA A 332 17.89 -12.42 22.80
N ALA A 333 16.95 -12.43 23.75
CA ALA A 333 17.00 -13.32 24.91
C ALA A 333 17.01 -14.82 24.52
N ALA A 334 16.24 -15.20 23.49
CA ALA A 334 16.14 -16.58 23.03
C ALA A 334 17.36 -17.06 22.22
N SER A 335 17.99 -16.16 21.47
CA SER A 335 19.09 -16.48 20.53
C SER A 335 20.48 -16.34 21.16
N GLU A 336 20.71 -15.36 22.04
CA GLU A 336 22.03 -15.06 22.64
C GLU A 336 22.73 -16.29 23.26
N PRO A 337 22.05 -17.22 23.97
CA PRO A 337 22.72 -18.36 24.59
C PRO A 337 23.14 -19.46 23.59
N ARG A 338 22.59 -19.47 22.37
CA ARG A 338 22.63 -20.62 21.45
C ARG A 338 23.18 -20.29 20.06
N MET A 339 23.10 -19.03 19.64
CA MET A 339 23.42 -18.58 18.29
C MET A 339 24.49 -17.48 18.33
N PRO A 340 25.79 -17.82 18.20
CA PRO A 340 26.88 -16.86 18.28
C PRO A 340 26.79 -15.70 17.27
N VAL A 341 26.17 -15.94 16.11
CA VAL A 341 25.99 -14.95 15.04
C VAL A 341 24.74 -14.06 15.24
N ALA A 342 23.94 -14.28 16.29
CA ALA A 342 22.68 -13.57 16.49
C ALA A 342 22.85 -12.05 16.60
N GLN A 343 23.93 -11.58 17.25
CA GLN A 343 24.21 -10.15 17.33
C GLN A 343 24.48 -9.53 15.95
N ALA A 344 25.27 -10.22 15.12
CA ALA A 344 25.56 -9.74 13.76
C ALA A 344 24.28 -9.69 12.92
N LEU A 345 23.42 -10.71 13.03
CA LEU A 345 22.13 -10.73 12.35
C LEU A 345 21.21 -9.61 12.86
N ARG A 346 21.14 -9.39 14.17
CA ARG A 346 20.37 -8.29 14.78
C ARG A 346 20.74 -6.91 14.26
N GLU A 347 22.01 -6.68 13.93
CA GLU A 347 22.47 -5.40 13.38
C GLU A 347 22.12 -5.22 11.88
N THR A 348 21.66 -6.28 11.21
CA THR A 348 21.31 -6.27 9.77
C THR A 348 19.81 -6.18 9.49
N VAL A 349 18.95 -6.39 10.49
CA VAL A 349 17.48 -6.43 10.34
C VAL A 349 16.80 -5.22 10.96
#